data_AF-A0A7K2W2A1-F1
#
_entry.id   AF-A0A7K2W2A1-F1
#
_cell.length_a   1.000
_cell.length_b   1.000
_cell.length_c   1.000
_cell.angle_alpha   90.00
_cell.angle_beta   90.00
_cell.angle_gamma   90.00
#
_symmetry.space_group_name_H-M   'P 1'
#
loop_
_entity.id
_entity.type
_entity.pdbx_description
1 polymer ?
#
loop_
_entity_poly.entity_id
_entity_poly.type
_entity_poly.pdbx_seq_one_letter_code
_entity_poly.pdbx_strand_id
1 'polypeptide(L)'
;TNAHVILEQPAKVIQGTVIGGSTPEAGVVEPAVVPWVLSGKSPEALRSQAAKLLASVEAELDRPLVDVGSSLVAARSLFEHRAVVLATDADTAARALAALAVGEPDPAAVSGPARTGRSAALFSGQGSQRLGMGREL
;
A
#
# COMPACT_ATOMS: atom_id res chain seq x y z
N THR A 1 -43.03 15.26 -15.17
CA THR A 1 -42.62 14.02 -14.49
C THR A 1 -41.72 14.40 -13.36
N ASN A 2 -42.17 14.19 -12.11
CA ASN A 2 -41.41 14.60 -10.92
C ASN A 2 -40.81 13.36 -10.25
N ALA A 3 -39.53 13.43 -9.88
CA ALA A 3 -38.84 12.40 -9.11
C ALA A 3 -38.17 13.04 -7.89
N HIS A 4 -38.25 12.38 -6.73
CA HIS A 4 -37.58 12.77 -5.50
C HIS A 4 -36.82 11.57 -4.93
N VAL A 5 -35.62 11.81 -4.40
CA VAL A 5 -34.77 10.82 -3.73
C VAL A 5 -34.39 11.38 -2.36
N ILE A 6 -34.46 10.53 -1.34
CA ILE A 6 -33.97 10.81 0.01
C ILE A 6 -32.79 9.86 0.25
N LEU A 7 -31.66 10.41 0.70
CA LEU A 7 -30.46 9.66 1.07
C LEU A 7 -30.20 9.88 2.56
N GLU A 8 -29.91 8.80 3.27
CA GLU A 8 -29.57 8.82 4.69
C GLU A 8 -28.16 8.25 4.90
N GLN A 9 -27.47 8.74 5.94
CA GLN A 9 -26.15 8.27 6.29
C GLN A 9 -26.22 6.83 6.82
N PRO A 10 -25.30 5.93 6.43
CA PRO A 10 -25.26 4.60 7.02
C PRO A 10 -24.92 4.66 8.52
N ALA A 11 -25.47 3.73 9.30
CA ALA A 11 -25.07 3.55 10.69
C ALA A 11 -23.55 3.29 10.77
N LYS A 12 -22.90 3.83 11.82
CA LYS A 12 -21.46 3.66 12.01
C LYS A 12 -21.15 2.20 12.37
N VAL A 13 -20.41 1.52 11.50
CA VAL A 13 -19.92 0.15 11.70
C VAL A 13 -18.40 0.22 11.87
N ILE A 14 -17.89 -0.43 12.92
CA ILE A 14 -16.45 -0.63 13.14
C ILE A 14 -16.23 -2.14 13.24
N GLN A 15 -15.33 -2.69 12.42
CA GLN A 15 -15.01 -4.13 12.38
C GLN A 15 -16.24 -5.05 12.31
N GLY A 16 -17.21 -4.73 11.44
CA GLY A 16 -18.41 -5.55 11.22
C GLY A 16 -19.46 -5.50 12.34
N THR A 17 -19.23 -4.71 13.40
CA THR A 17 -20.18 -4.51 14.49
C THR A 17 -20.74 -3.09 14.45
N VAL A 18 -22.04 -2.92 14.69
CA VAL A 18 -22.64 -1.59 14.90
C VAL A 18 -22.20 -1.13 16.28
N ILE A 19 -21.35 -0.09 16.37
CA ILE A 19 -20.77 0.34 17.65
C ILE A 19 -21.29 1.71 18.07
N GLY A 20 -21.73 1.81 19.34
CA GLY A 20 -21.82 3.06 20.08
C GLY A 20 -20.71 3.12 21.15
N GLY A 21 -19.61 3.81 20.86
CA GLY A 21 -18.49 4.02 21.79
C GLY A 21 -17.20 3.26 21.43
N SER A 22 -16.08 3.96 21.41
CA SER A 22 -14.76 3.47 21.00
C SER A 22 -14.15 2.49 21.99
N THR A 23 -13.92 1.25 21.56
CA THR A 23 -13.04 0.30 22.23
C THR A 23 -11.60 0.50 21.73
N PRO A 24 -10.57 0.46 22.59
CA PRO A 24 -9.18 0.56 22.14
C PRO A 24 -8.78 -0.70 21.35
N GLU A 25 -8.17 -0.52 20.18
CA GLU A 25 -7.55 -1.62 19.44
C GLU A 25 -6.39 -2.21 20.25
N ALA A 26 -6.41 -3.53 20.41
CA ALA A 26 -5.28 -4.26 20.98
C ALA A 26 -4.03 -4.04 20.11
N GLY A 27 -2.87 -3.82 20.74
CA GLY A 27 -1.64 -3.39 20.09
C GLY A 27 -1.21 -4.29 18.93
N VAL A 28 -1.59 -3.89 17.71
CA VAL A 28 -1.03 -4.40 16.47
C VAL A 28 0.35 -3.78 16.33
N VAL A 29 1.39 -4.60 16.31
CA VAL A 29 2.73 -4.13 15.95
C VAL A 29 2.69 -3.83 14.47
N GLU A 30 2.72 -2.55 14.11
CA GLU A 30 2.82 -2.16 12.71
C GLU A 30 4.18 -2.61 12.15
N PRO A 31 4.21 -3.19 10.95
CA PRO A 31 5.47 -3.50 10.28
C PRO A 31 6.29 -2.22 10.10
N ALA A 32 7.61 -2.30 10.34
CA ALA A 32 8.51 -1.17 10.10
C ALA A 32 8.55 -0.71 8.62
N VAL A 33 8.10 -1.57 7.70
CA VAL A 33 7.97 -1.26 6.27
C VAL A 33 6.64 -1.79 5.78
N VAL A 34 5.84 -0.92 5.16
CA VAL A 34 4.56 -1.28 4.54
C VAL A 34 4.69 -1.21 3.01
N PRO A 35 4.48 -2.33 2.28
CA PRO A 35 4.51 -2.31 0.82
C PRO A 35 3.23 -1.68 0.24
N TRP A 36 3.38 -0.59 -0.49
CA TRP A 36 2.31 0.03 -1.27
C TRP A 36 2.38 -0.44 -2.71
N VAL A 37 1.42 -1.28 -3.11
CA VAL A 37 1.37 -1.88 -4.45
C VAL A 37 0.57 -1.01 -5.40
N LEU A 38 1.18 -0.55 -6.49
CA LEU A 38 0.51 0.17 -7.57
C LEU A 38 0.52 -0.67 -8.85
N SER A 39 -0.51 -0.52 -9.68
CA SER A 39 -0.52 -1.14 -11.00
C SER A 39 -1.27 -0.32 -12.05
N GLY A 40 -0.90 -0.49 -13.32
CA GLY A 40 -1.52 0.14 -14.47
C GLY A 40 -1.55 -0.77 -15.70
N LYS A 41 -2.48 -0.51 -16.62
CA LYS A 41 -2.56 -1.22 -17.91
C LYS A 41 -1.47 -0.79 -18.90
N SER A 42 -0.78 0.30 -18.62
CA SER A 42 0.40 0.78 -19.35
C SER A 42 1.38 1.44 -18.37
N PRO A 43 2.64 1.71 -18.76
CA PRO A 43 3.57 2.49 -17.95
C PRO A 43 3.01 3.87 -17.58
N GLU A 44 2.37 4.57 -18.51
CA GLU A 44 1.73 5.89 -18.32
C GLU A 44 0.61 5.80 -17.28
N ALA A 45 -0.19 4.73 -17.34
CA ALA A 45 -1.26 4.50 -16.39
C ALA A 45 -0.70 4.26 -14.99
N LEU A 46 0.40 3.51 -14.85
CA LEU A 46 1.10 3.31 -13.57
C LEU A 46 1.63 4.65 -13.02
N ARG A 47 2.31 5.45 -13.86
CA ARG A 47 2.77 6.80 -13.49
C ARG A 47 1.62 7.69 -13.01
N SER A 48 0.48 7.63 -13.71
CA SER A 48 -0.74 8.37 -13.34
C SER A 48 -1.33 7.91 -12.00
N GLN A 49 -1.25 6.60 -11.67
CA GLN A 49 -1.66 6.11 -10.35
C GLN A 49 -0.73 6.62 -9.25
N ALA A 50 0.58 6.64 -9.49
CA ALA A 50 1.55 7.18 -8.54
C ALA A 50 1.28 8.67 -8.25
N ALA A 51 1.05 9.48 -9.29
CA ALA A 51 0.72 10.90 -9.14
C ALA A 51 -0.58 11.14 -8.34
N LYS A 52 -1.62 10.32 -8.57
CA LYS A 52 -2.89 10.41 -7.82
C LYS A 52 -2.73 10.01 -6.36
N LEU A 53 -1.95 8.97 -6.09
CA LEU A 53 -1.67 8.55 -4.72
C LEU A 53 -0.83 9.60 -3.98
N LEU A 54 0.18 10.18 -4.65
CA LEU A 54 0.98 11.27 -4.11
C LEU A 54 0.11 12.45 -3.68
N ALA A 55 -0.76 12.94 -4.58
CA ALA A 55 -1.68 14.03 -4.27
C ALA A 55 -2.61 13.71 -3.09
N SER A 56 -2.99 12.43 -2.93
CA SER A 56 -3.79 11.99 -1.77
C SER A 56 -2.98 11.98 -0.47
N VAL A 57 -1.69 11.66 -0.52
CA VAL A 57 -0.80 11.66 0.65
C VAL A 57 -0.48 13.09 1.08
N GLU A 58 -0.16 13.95 0.11
CA GLU A 58 0.16 15.37 0.34
C GLU A 58 -1.02 16.19 0.84
N ALA A 59 -2.26 15.76 0.57
CA ALA A 59 -3.47 16.40 1.09
C ALA A 59 -3.71 16.15 2.61
N GLU A 60 -2.66 15.80 3.36
CA GLU A 60 -2.63 15.56 4.82
C GLU A 60 -3.75 14.61 5.29
N LEU A 61 -3.81 13.45 4.66
CA LEU A 61 -4.56 12.33 5.20
C LEU A 61 -3.69 11.65 6.26
N ASP A 62 -3.86 12.05 7.53
CA ASP A 62 -3.32 11.35 8.70
C ASP A 62 -3.91 9.94 8.78
N ARG A 63 -3.39 9.04 7.94
CA ARG A 63 -3.77 7.64 7.82
C ARG A 63 -2.57 6.77 8.12
N PRO A 64 -2.75 5.70 8.91
CA PRO A 64 -1.74 4.68 9.07
C PRO A 64 -1.27 4.15 7.71
N LEU A 65 0.04 3.97 7.54
CA LEU A 65 0.60 3.46 6.28
C LEU A 65 0.02 2.09 5.92
N VAL A 66 -0.28 1.27 6.93
CA VAL A 66 -0.88 -0.05 6.80
C VAL A 66 -2.27 -0.01 6.17
N ASP A 67 -3.07 1.01 6.48
CA ASP A 67 -4.42 1.17 5.91
C ASP A 67 -4.36 1.50 4.42
N VAL A 68 -3.40 2.33 4.03
CA VAL A 68 -3.14 2.64 2.62
C VAL A 68 -2.67 1.38 1.89
N GLY A 69 -1.67 0.68 2.44
CA GLY A 69 -1.14 -0.56 1.85
C GLY A 69 -2.22 -1.65 1.69
N SER A 70 -3.01 -1.86 2.73
CA SER A 70 -4.14 -2.80 2.72
C SER A 70 -5.18 -2.43 1.65
N SER A 71 -5.57 -1.15 1.58
CA SER A 71 -6.52 -0.66 0.58
C SER A 71 -6.04 -0.85 -0.86
N LEU A 72 -4.74 -0.67 -1.10
CA LEU A 72 -4.13 -0.82 -2.43
C LEU A 72 -4.15 -2.27 -2.95
N VAL A 73 -4.19 -3.27 -2.06
CA VAL A 73 -4.22 -4.69 -2.45
C VAL A 73 -5.64 -5.26 -2.39
N ALA A 74 -6.41 -4.92 -1.36
CA ALA A 74 -7.73 -5.50 -1.12
C ALA A 74 -8.84 -4.87 -1.97
N ALA A 75 -8.72 -3.60 -2.34
CA ALA A 75 -9.80 -2.83 -2.96
C ALA A 75 -9.46 -2.31 -4.37
N ARG A 76 -8.35 -2.74 -4.97
CA ARG A 76 -7.91 -2.32 -6.30
C ARG A 76 -7.60 -3.52 -7.18
N SER A 77 -7.92 -3.40 -8.47
CA SER A 77 -7.51 -4.38 -9.46
C SER A 77 -6.00 -4.34 -9.67
N LEU A 78 -5.41 -5.51 -9.94
CA LEU A 78 -3.99 -5.64 -10.29
C LEU A 78 -3.81 -5.79 -11.80
N PHE A 79 -2.96 -4.94 -12.38
CA PHE A 79 -2.61 -4.95 -13.81
C PHE A 79 -1.16 -5.38 -14.05
N GLU A 80 -0.73 -5.41 -15.32
CA GLU A 80 0.57 -5.93 -15.73
C GLU A 80 1.74 -5.00 -15.41
N HIS A 81 1.60 -3.67 -15.54
CA HIS A 81 2.67 -2.77 -15.13
C HIS A 81 2.54 -2.50 -13.64
N ARG A 82 3.52 -2.90 -12.84
CA ARG A 82 3.45 -2.82 -11.37
C ARG A 82 4.60 -2.01 -10.80
N ALA A 83 4.35 -1.37 -9.67
CA ALA A 83 5.36 -0.84 -8.78
C ALA A 83 5.03 -1.18 -7.33
N VAL A 84 6.06 -1.29 -6.50
CA VAL A 84 5.93 -1.40 -5.04
C VAL A 84 6.78 -0.29 -4.42
N VAL A 85 6.14 0.55 -3.62
CA VAL A 85 6.80 1.52 -2.75
C VAL A 85 6.97 0.89 -1.36
N LEU A 86 8.18 0.90 -0.83
CA LEU A 86 8.52 0.44 0.52
C LEU A 86 8.35 1.61 1.49
N ALA A 87 7.14 1.81 2.01
CA ALA A 87 6.82 2.94 2.87
C ALA A 87 7.27 2.66 4.31
N THR A 88 8.29 3.37 4.78
CA THR A 88 8.71 3.43 6.20
C THR A 88 8.04 4.58 6.96
N ASP A 89 7.69 5.64 6.22
CA ASP A 89 7.10 6.87 6.69
C ASP A 89 6.45 7.59 5.50
N ALA A 90 5.64 8.62 5.78
CA ALA A 90 4.90 9.36 4.76
C ALA A 90 5.83 10.09 3.77
N ASP A 91 6.95 10.63 4.23
CA ASP A 91 7.91 11.37 3.41
C ASP A 91 8.62 10.45 2.40
N THR A 92 9.06 9.28 2.87
CA THR A 92 9.64 8.22 2.04
C THR A 92 8.66 7.76 0.99
N ALA A 93 7.39 7.57 1.36
CA ALA A 93 6.35 7.19 0.42
C ALA A 93 6.08 8.29 -0.62
N ALA A 94 5.94 9.55 -0.19
CA ALA A 94 5.71 10.68 -1.07
C ALA A 94 6.87 10.86 -2.08
N ARG A 95 8.12 10.84 -1.60
CA ARG A 95 9.31 10.91 -2.46
C ARG A 95 9.35 9.80 -3.51
N ALA A 96 9.12 8.55 -3.09
CA ALA A 96 9.11 7.41 -4.00
C ALA A 96 7.96 7.47 -5.02
N LEU A 97 6.78 7.94 -4.61
CA LEU A 97 5.65 8.16 -5.51
C LEU A 97 5.91 9.28 -6.51
N ALA A 98 6.57 10.36 -6.10
CA ALA A 98 6.98 11.44 -7.00
C ALA A 98 7.96 10.93 -8.07
N ALA A 99 8.96 10.14 -7.69
CA ALA A 99 9.89 9.50 -8.64
C ALA A 99 9.15 8.57 -9.61
N LEU A 100 8.25 7.71 -9.11
CA LEU A 100 7.42 6.84 -9.94
C LEU A 100 6.51 7.62 -10.90
N ALA A 101 5.96 8.76 -10.48
CA ALA A 101 5.07 9.58 -11.30
C ALA A 101 5.77 10.14 -12.55
N VAL A 102 7.08 10.40 -12.47
CA VAL A 102 7.89 10.88 -13.59
C VAL A 102 8.71 9.77 -14.28
N GLY A 103 8.71 8.54 -13.72
CA GLY A 103 9.42 7.40 -14.30
C GLY A 103 10.90 7.32 -13.94
N GLU A 104 11.31 7.96 -12.84
CA GLU A 104 12.68 7.94 -12.32
C GLU A 104 12.86 6.81 -11.26
N PRO A 105 14.07 6.28 -11.09
CA PRO A 105 14.35 5.27 -10.08
C PRO A 105 14.38 5.89 -8.67
N ASP A 106 13.99 5.09 -7.67
CA ASP A 106 14.05 5.46 -6.26
C ASP A 106 14.47 4.24 -5.42
N PRO A 107 15.36 4.38 -4.42
CA PRO A 107 15.76 3.26 -3.57
C PRO A 107 14.61 2.62 -2.79
N ALA A 108 13.52 3.35 -2.55
CA ALA A 108 12.32 2.84 -1.90
C ALA A 108 11.24 2.37 -2.89
N ALA A 109 11.52 2.30 -4.20
CA ALA A 109 10.58 1.84 -5.20
C ALA A 109 11.17 0.78 -6.14
N VAL A 110 10.40 -0.26 -6.39
CA VAL A 110 10.71 -1.26 -7.43
C VAL A 110 9.58 -1.26 -8.44
N SER A 111 9.89 -1.20 -9.73
CA SER A 111 8.89 -1.25 -10.80
C SER A 111 9.25 -2.29 -11.87
N GLY A 112 8.24 -2.82 -12.54
CA GLY A 112 8.42 -3.79 -13.61
C GLY A 112 7.12 -4.41 -14.09
N PRO A 113 7.15 -5.12 -15.22
CA PRO A 113 6.01 -5.91 -15.66
C PRO A 113 5.79 -7.11 -14.72
N ALA A 114 4.53 -7.51 -14.58
CA ALA A 114 4.16 -8.75 -13.92
C ALA A 114 4.80 -9.93 -14.66
N ARG A 115 5.50 -10.78 -13.92
CA ARG A 115 6.14 -11.99 -14.46
C ARG A 115 5.38 -13.21 -13.96
N THR A 116 5.05 -14.11 -14.87
CA THR A 116 4.54 -15.43 -14.54
C THR A 116 5.70 -16.42 -14.60
N GLY A 117 5.64 -17.45 -13.74
CA GLY A 117 6.72 -18.43 -13.65
C GLY A 117 6.64 -19.25 -12.38
N ARG A 118 7.46 -20.29 -12.31
CA ARG A 118 7.66 -21.07 -11.08
C ARG A 118 8.72 -20.40 -10.22
N SER A 119 8.47 -20.34 -8.93
CA SER A 119 9.48 -19.96 -7.93
C SER A 119 10.26 -21.19 -7.49
N ALA A 120 11.56 -21.02 -7.26
CA ALA A 120 12.40 -22.02 -6.61
C ALA A 120 12.90 -21.44 -5.28
N ALA A 121 12.84 -22.24 -4.22
CA ALA A 121 13.41 -21.88 -2.93
C ALA A 121 14.86 -22.38 -2.85
N LEU A 122 15.80 -21.48 -2.59
CA LEU A 122 17.19 -21.82 -2.29
C LEU A 122 17.41 -21.62 -0.79
N PHE A 123 17.85 -22.68 -0.12
CA PHE A 123 18.09 -22.65 1.32
C PHE A 123 19.57 -22.37 1.57
N SER A 124 19.87 -21.40 2.45
CA SER A 124 21.25 -21.11 2.82
C SER A 124 21.87 -22.29 3.57
N GLY A 125 23.11 -22.63 3.23
CA GLY A 125 23.88 -23.62 3.98
C GLY A 125 24.45 -23.06 5.30
N GLN A 126 25.26 -23.87 5.97
CA GLN A 126 26.03 -23.44 7.13
C GLN A 126 27.00 -22.30 6.76
N GLY A 127 27.13 -21.30 7.63
CA GLY A 127 28.01 -20.13 7.44
C GLY A 127 27.28 -18.84 7.09
N SER A 128 25.98 -18.88 6.80
CA SER A 128 25.15 -17.69 6.56
C SER A 128 24.66 -17.01 7.85
N GLN A 129 24.78 -17.69 9.00
CA GLN A 129 24.24 -17.21 10.27
C GLN A 129 24.93 -15.92 10.74
N ARG A 130 24.14 -14.98 11.28
CA ARG A 130 24.60 -13.75 11.93
C ARG A 130 23.96 -13.66 13.32
N LEU A 131 24.64 -13.02 14.27
CA LEU A 131 24.07 -12.78 15.59
C LEU A 131 22.75 -12.00 15.46
N GLY A 132 21.67 -12.50 16.06
CA GLY A 132 20.36 -11.84 16.03
C GLY A 132 19.57 -11.97 14.72
N MET A 133 19.95 -12.88 13.81
CA MET A 133 19.21 -13.13 12.57
C MET A 133 17.71 -13.35 12.83
N GLY A 134 16.85 -12.56 12.18
CA GLY A 134 15.39 -12.70 12.23
C GLY A 134 14.72 -12.16 13.49
N ARG A 135 15.45 -11.51 14.41
CA ARG A 135 14.89 -11.02 15.69
C ARG A 135 13.88 -9.87 15.54
N GLU A 136 13.96 -9.15 14.43
CA GLU A 136 13.13 -7.97 14.13
C GLU A 136 11.97 -8.30 13.17
N LEU A 137 11.75 -9.60 12.89
CA LEU A 137 10.73 -10.12 11.99
C LEU A 137 9.48 -10.60 12.74
#